data_AF-W4F063-F1
#
_entry.id   AF-W4F063-F1
#
_cell.length_a   1.000
_cell.length_b   1.000
_cell.length_c   1.000
_cell.angle_alpha   90.00
_cell.angle_beta   90.00
_cell.angle_gamma   90.00
#
_symmetry.space_group_name_H-M   'P 1'
#
loop_
_entity.id
_entity.type
_entity.pdbx_description
1 polymer ?
#
loop_
_entity_poly.entity_id
_entity_poly.type
_entity_poly.pdbx_seq_one_letter_code
_entity_poly.pdbx_strand_id
1 'polypeptide(L)'
;MLDIDYLEDEAFESVEEVVRQFIVKIGDQKIKIRITKDAHGHFQFVNSHYYQGSKQAESYIASLSNFPSEKIAIMNAKLQIVSSYDPADENGVWLENESF
;
A
#
# COMPACT_ATOMS: atom_id res chain seq x y z
N MET A 1 -11.61 30.04 -18.08
CA MET A 1 -11.56 29.30 -16.80
C MET A 1 -12.56 28.18 -16.97
N LEU A 2 -12.12 26.92 -17.00
CA LEU A 2 -13.03 25.77 -17.10
C LEU A 2 -13.72 25.62 -15.73
N ASP A 3 -15.04 25.56 -15.75
CA ASP A 3 -15.86 25.39 -14.55
C ASP A 3 -15.87 23.91 -14.15
N ILE A 4 -15.92 23.63 -12.84
CA ILE A 4 -15.96 22.25 -12.34
C ILE A 4 -17.24 21.53 -12.80
N ASP A 5 -18.28 22.30 -13.11
CA ASP A 5 -19.57 21.87 -13.66
C ASP A 5 -19.48 21.26 -15.07
N TYR A 6 -18.29 21.26 -15.71
CA TYR A 6 -18.04 20.51 -16.95
C TYR A 6 -17.72 19.03 -16.72
N LEU A 7 -17.53 18.60 -15.48
CA LEU A 7 -17.29 17.20 -15.14
C LEU A 7 -18.64 16.49 -14.94
N GLU A 8 -18.82 15.38 -15.65
CA GLU A 8 -19.91 14.44 -15.39
C GLU A 8 -19.40 13.37 -14.42
N ASP A 9 -20.07 13.24 -13.27
CA ASP A 9 -19.75 12.19 -12.30
C ASP A 9 -20.47 10.89 -12.68
N GLU A 10 -19.70 9.81 -12.83
CA GLU A 10 -20.24 8.45 -12.92
C GLU A 10 -19.82 7.67 -11.68
N ALA A 11 -20.79 7.25 -10.87
CA ALA A 11 -20.53 6.41 -9.71
C ALA A 11 -20.27 4.97 -10.18
N PHE A 12 -19.16 4.38 -9.76
CA PHE A 12 -18.90 2.94 -9.93
C PHE A 12 -18.67 2.28 -8.57
N GLU A 13 -19.21 1.08 -8.41
CA GLU A 13 -18.88 0.20 -7.28
C GLU A 13 -17.80 -0.79 -7.74
N SER A 14 -16.56 -0.64 -7.26
CA SER A 14 -15.59 -1.73 -7.34
C SER A 14 -15.66 -2.57 -6.08
N VAL A 15 -16.25 -3.76 -6.17
CA VAL A 15 -16.13 -4.76 -5.10
C VAL A 15 -14.71 -5.32 -5.15
N GLU A 16 -13.86 -4.86 -4.25
CA GLU A 16 -12.54 -5.45 -4.04
C GLU A 16 -12.66 -6.72 -3.19
N GLU A 17 -12.38 -7.88 -3.79
CA GLU A 17 -12.32 -9.14 -3.07
C GLU A 17 -10.99 -9.25 -2.30
N VAL A 18 -11.04 -9.48 -0.98
CA VAL A 18 -9.83 -9.80 -0.23
C VAL A 18 -9.39 -11.23 -0.52
N VAL A 19 -8.34 -11.39 -1.33
CA VAL A 19 -7.84 -12.70 -1.75
C VAL A 19 -6.76 -13.27 -0.82
N ARG A 20 -6.03 -12.42 -0.09
CA ARG A 20 -5.06 -12.86 0.92
C ARG A 20 -4.84 -11.82 2.01
N GLN A 21 -4.61 -12.30 3.23
CA GLN A 21 -4.05 -11.51 4.32
C GLN A 21 -2.93 -12.28 5.01
N PHE A 22 -1.84 -11.60 5.36
CA PHE A 22 -0.73 -12.22 6.07
C PHE A 22 0.10 -11.17 6.82
N ILE A 23 0.97 -11.63 7.71
CA ILE A 23 1.86 -10.80 8.50
C ILE A 23 3.30 -11.06 8.05
N VAL A 24 4.05 -10.00 7.83
CA VAL A 24 5.52 -10.03 7.70
C VAL A 24 6.15 -9.35 8.91
N LYS A 25 7.38 -9.76 9.23
CA LYS A 25 8.18 -9.17 10.30
C LYS A 25 9.42 -8.50 9.71
N ILE A 26 9.74 -7.31 10.19
CA ILE A 26 10.96 -6.57 9.83
C ILE A 26 11.44 -5.80 11.06
N GLY A 27 12.68 -6.04 11.50
CA GLY A 27 13.12 -5.67 12.84
C GLY A 27 12.15 -6.23 13.90
N ASP A 28 11.75 -5.38 14.83
CA ASP A 28 10.76 -5.71 15.87
C ASP A 28 9.30 -5.47 15.44
N GLN A 29 9.07 -4.96 14.22
CA GLN A 29 7.74 -4.60 13.74
C GLN A 29 7.02 -5.76 13.07
N LYS A 30 5.70 -5.83 13.27
CA LYS A 30 4.78 -6.70 12.53
C LYS A 30 3.96 -5.87 11.55
N ILE A 31 4.14 -6.13 10.26
CA ILE A 31 3.38 -5.48 9.19
C ILE A 31 2.33 -6.45 8.67
N LYS A 32 1.05 -6.12 8.84
CA LYS A 32 -0.05 -6.80 8.15
C LYS A 32 -0.09 -6.33 6.70
N ILE A 33 -0.31 -7.27 5.79
CA ILE A 33 -0.48 -7.03 4.35
C ILE A 33 -1.83 -7.61 3.94
N ARG A 34 -2.65 -6.82 3.26
CA ARG A 34 -3.90 -7.23 2.62
C ARG A 34 -3.71 -7.17 1.11
N ILE A 35 -4.08 -8.24 0.41
CA ILE A 35 -4.13 -8.27 -1.05
C ILE A 35 -5.60 -8.30 -1.46
N THR A 36 -6.00 -7.35 -2.31
CA THR A 36 -7.33 -7.31 -2.92
C THR A 36 -7.26 -7.59 -4.41
N LYS A 37 -8.39 -8.01 -4.98
CA LYS A 37 -8.58 -8.22 -6.41
C LYS A 37 -9.78 -7.42 -6.88
N ASP A 38 -9.62 -6.68 -7.97
CA ASP A 38 -10.69 -5.88 -8.57
C ASP A 38 -11.54 -6.70 -9.57
N ALA A 39 -12.61 -6.08 -10.08
CA ALA A 39 -13.52 -6.69 -11.07
C ALA A 39 -12.84 -6.99 -12.42
N HIS A 40 -11.72 -6.34 -12.73
CA HIS A 40 -10.93 -6.56 -13.94
C HIS A 40 -9.88 -7.68 -13.76
N GLY A 41 -9.77 -8.23 -12.56
CA GLY A 41 -8.85 -9.29 -12.23
C GLY A 41 -7.44 -8.82 -11.88
N HIS A 42 -7.23 -7.51 -11.71
CA HIS A 42 -5.98 -7.01 -11.19
C HIS A 42 -5.92 -7.08 -9.68
N PHE A 43 -4.69 -7.11 -9.17
CA PHE A 43 -4.39 -7.25 -7.76
C PHE A 43 -3.81 -5.94 -7.21
N GLN A 44 -4.12 -5.65 -5.96
CA GLN A 44 -3.61 -4.51 -5.23
C GLN A 44 -3.13 -4.97 -3.85
N PHE A 45 -2.33 -4.14 -3.17
CA PHE A 45 -1.95 -4.42 -1.79
C PHE A 45 -2.06 -3.18 -0.91
N VAL A 46 -2.34 -3.42 0.37
CA VAL A 46 -2.29 -2.39 1.41
C VAL A 46 -1.47 -2.92 2.59
N ASN A 47 -0.50 -2.12 3.02
CA ASN A 47 0.31 -2.39 4.20
C ASN A 47 -0.24 -1.64 5.41
N SER A 48 -0.35 -2.30 6.56
CA SER A 48 -0.86 -1.68 7.80
C SER A 48 0.03 -0.60 8.39
N HIS A 49 1.30 -0.55 7.99
CA HIS A 49 2.25 0.45 8.47
C HIS A 49 3.21 0.81 7.34
N TYR A 50 3.75 2.02 7.40
CA TYR A 50 4.83 2.48 6.55
C TYR A 50 5.97 3.01 7.41
N TYR A 51 7.20 2.85 6.90
CA TYR A 51 8.39 3.33 7.58
C TYR A 51 8.68 4.76 7.17
N GLN A 52 8.80 5.65 8.15
CA GLN A 52 9.24 7.03 7.98
C GLN A 52 10.66 7.15 8.53
N GLY A 53 11.64 7.27 7.63
CA GLY A 53 13.03 7.53 8.01
C GLY A 53 13.22 8.94 8.57
N SER A 54 14.19 9.11 9.46
CA SER A 54 14.52 10.36 10.16
C SER A 54 14.93 11.50 9.23
N LYS A 55 15.34 11.18 7.99
CA LYS A 55 15.69 12.15 6.95
C LYS A 55 14.48 12.77 6.24
N GLN A 56 13.26 12.55 6.74
CA GLN A 56 12.02 13.18 6.27
C GLN A 56 11.77 13.06 4.76
N ALA A 57 12.08 11.92 4.16
CA ALA A 57 11.39 11.57 2.91
C ALA A 57 9.92 11.32 3.30
N GLU A 58 8.98 12.08 2.73
CA GLU A 58 7.55 11.83 2.93
C GLU A 58 7.26 10.34 2.71
N SER A 59 6.54 9.74 3.63
CA SER A 59 6.19 8.34 3.55
C SER A 59 5.35 8.11 2.30
N TYR A 60 5.94 7.51 1.28
CA TYR A 60 5.23 7.20 0.06
C TYR A 60 4.31 6.01 0.35
N ILE A 61 3.05 6.30 0.71
CA ILE A 61 1.96 5.33 0.69
C ILE A 61 1.68 5.03 -0.78
N ALA A 62 2.54 4.18 -1.35
CA ALA A 62 2.32 3.65 -2.68
C ALA A 62 1.10 2.75 -2.59
N SER A 63 -0.09 3.25 -2.91
CA SER A 63 -1.20 2.40 -3.36
C SER A 63 -0.86 1.94 -4.78
N LEU A 64 0.17 1.10 -4.89
CA LEU A 64 0.45 0.46 -6.17
C LEU A 64 -0.69 -0.53 -6.42
N SER A 65 -1.48 -0.23 -7.44
CA SER A 65 -2.61 -1.01 -7.88
C SER A 65 -2.31 -1.67 -9.24
N ASN A 66 -3.27 -2.41 -9.75
CA ASN A 66 -3.26 -2.95 -11.11
C ASN A 66 -2.19 -4.02 -11.40
N PHE A 67 -1.76 -4.80 -10.40
CA PHE A 67 -0.83 -5.91 -10.63
C PHE A 67 -1.50 -7.06 -11.38
N PRO A 68 -0.82 -7.70 -12.35
CA PRO A 68 -1.43 -8.77 -13.15
C PRO A 68 -1.52 -10.12 -12.42
N SER A 69 -0.99 -10.24 -11.19
CA SER A 69 -1.14 -11.45 -10.37
C SER A 69 -0.95 -11.19 -8.88
N GLU A 70 -1.57 -12.03 -8.06
CA GLU A 70 -1.40 -12.06 -6.60
C GLU A 70 0.08 -12.15 -6.20
N LYS A 71 0.87 -12.99 -6.87
CA LYS A 71 2.30 -13.17 -6.60
C LYS A 71 3.08 -11.87 -6.80
N ILE A 72 2.76 -11.11 -7.85
CA ILE A 72 3.42 -9.83 -8.14
C ILE A 72 3.00 -8.77 -7.11
N ALA A 73 1.73 -8.73 -6.71
CA ALA A 73 1.26 -7.84 -5.64
C ALA A 73 1.98 -8.12 -4.32
N ILE A 74 2.09 -9.40 -3.92
CA ILE A 74 2.83 -9.81 -2.71
C ILE A 74 4.32 -9.41 -2.78
N MET A 75 4.96 -9.61 -3.94
CA MET A 75 6.36 -9.25 -4.13
C MET A 75 6.57 -7.74 -3.96
N ASN A 76 5.72 -6.92 -4.58
CA ASN A 76 5.80 -5.46 -4.48
C ASN A 76 5.48 -4.96 -3.07
N ALA A 77 4.51 -5.56 -2.38
CA ALA A 77 4.22 -5.25 -0.98
C ALA A 77 5.44 -5.43 -0.08
N LYS A 78 6.18 -6.53 -0.27
CA LYS A 78 7.43 -6.80 0.46
C LYS A 78 8.57 -5.88 0.03
N LEU A 79 8.69 -5.59 -1.27
CA LEU A 79 9.72 -4.68 -1.79
C LEU A 79 9.56 -3.28 -1.19
N GLN A 80 8.35 -2.75 -1.13
CA GLN A 80 8.08 -1.44 -0.53
C GLN A 80 8.57 -1.38 0.92
N ILE A 81 8.26 -2.41 1.72
CA ILE A 81 8.69 -2.50 3.13
C ILE A 81 10.22 -2.49 3.23
N VAL A 82 10.90 -3.30 2.42
CA VAL A 82 12.37 -3.43 2.48
C VAL A 82 13.09 -2.21 1.90
N SER A 83 12.53 -1.57 0.86
CA SER A 83 13.15 -0.41 0.22
C SER A 83 13.14 0.84 1.10
N SER A 84 12.18 0.92 2.03
CA SER A 84 12.05 2.07 2.93
C SER A 84 12.78 1.86 4.26
N TYR A 85 12.92 0.62 4.72
CA TYR A 85 13.48 0.32 6.04
C TYR A 85 15.01 0.50 6.10
N ASP A 86 15.48 1.35 7.01
CA ASP A 86 16.89 1.50 7.36
C ASP A 86 17.13 1.00 8.80
N PRO A 87 17.81 -0.15 8.99
CA PRO A 87 18.09 -0.68 10.33
C PRO A 87 19.08 0.16 11.14
N ALA A 88 19.83 1.08 10.51
CA ALA A 88 20.77 1.96 11.18
C ALA A 88 20.15 3.32 11.55
N ASP A 89 18.91 3.58 11.13
CA ASP A 89 18.21 4.81 11.44
C ASP A 89 17.46 4.68 12.77
N GLU A 90 18.18 5.01 13.85
CA GLU A 90 17.69 4.95 15.23
C GLU A 90 16.50 5.87 15.52
N ASN A 91 16.26 6.88 14.67
CA ASN A 91 15.17 7.84 14.80
C ASN A 91 14.04 7.60 13.80
N GLY A 92 14.12 6.57 12.97
CA GLY A 92 13.04 6.19 12.06
C GLY A 92 11.87 5.54 12.81
N VAL A 93 10.65 5.79 12.33
CA VAL A 93 9.42 5.31 12.99
C VAL A 93 8.53 4.55 12.03
N TRP A 94 7.80 3.56 12.54
CA TRP A 94 6.70 2.94 11.81
C TRP A 94 5.41 3.66 12.16
N LEU A 95 4.75 4.21 11.14
CA LEU A 95 3.46 4.87 11.29
C LEU A 95 2.35 3.94 10.81
N GLU A 96 1.21 3.98 11.49
CA GLU A 96 0.02 3.23 11.10
C GLU A 96 -0.58 3.79 9.82
N ASN A 97 -1.05 2.90 8.95
CA ASN A 97 -1.80 3.26 7.76
C ASN A 97 -3.30 3.21 8.08
N GLU A 98 -3.93 4.38 8.17
CA GLU A 98 -5.37 4.52 8.47
C GLU A 98 -6.27 3.87 7.40
N SER A 99 -5.76 3.69 6.18
CA SER A 99 -6.48 3.08 5.06
C SER A 99 -6.38 1.55 5.02
N PHE A 100 -5.77 0.92 6.04
CA PHE A 100 -5.62 -0.54 6.10
C PHE A 100 -6.92 -1.28 6.39
#